data_AF-A0AB74F0R8-F1
#
_entry.id   AF-A0AB74F0R8-F1
#
_cell.length_a   1.000
_cell.length_b   1.000
_cell.length_c   1.000
_cell.angle_alpha   90.00
_cell.angle_beta   90.00
_cell.angle_gamma   90.00
#
_symmetry.space_group_name_H-M   'P 1'
#
loop_
_entity.id
_entity.type
_entity.pdbx_description
1 polymer ?
#
loop_
_entity_poly.entity_id
_entity_poly.type
_entity_poly.pdbx_seq_one_letter_code
_entity_poly.pdbx_strand_id
1 'polypeptide(L)'
;MNKMIYLANNYKIPTQATPEDLETRWGKVITFGDRVILVGHYYHPDGNCYFAAVYEFLDDDHSCEGFIGLREVSEERFEDDGHAIEWALKQN
;
A
#
# COMPACT_ATOMS: atom_id res chain seq x y z
N MET A 1 13.10 -14.05 -7.47
CA MET A 1 11.76 -13.44 -7.45
C MET A 1 11.90 -12.07 -6.81
N ASN A 2 11.37 -11.01 -7.44
CA ASN A 2 11.47 -9.65 -6.90
C ASN A 2 10.77 -9.59 -5.53
N LYS A 3 11.45 -9.03 -4.52
CA LYS A 3 10.99 -8.99 -3.12
C LYS A 3 9.64 -8.27 -2.96
N MET A 4 9.46 -7.17 -3.67
CA MET A 4 8.20 -6.41 -3.71
C MET A 4 7.07 -7.30 -4.24
N ILE A 5 7.30 -8.01 -5.35
CA ILE A 5 6.30 -8.92 -5.94
C ILE A 5 5.97 -10.07 -4.99
N TYR A 6 6.96 -10.59 -4.24
CA TYR A 6 6.71 -11.60 -3.22
C TYR A 6 5.80 -11.08 -2.10
N LEU A 7 6.08 -9.90 -1.55
CA LEU A 7 5.26 -9.28 -0.51
C LEU A 7 3.85 -8.95 -1.01
N ALA A 8 3.73 -8.42 -2.23
CA ALA A 8 2.44 -8.13 -2.85
C ALA A 8 1.57 -9.40 -2.94
N ASN A 9 2.17 -10.52 -3.36
CA ASN A 9 1.49 -11.82 -3.43
C ASN A 9 1.12 -12.39 -2.06
N ASN A 10 1.94 -12.15 -1.02
CA ASN A 10 1.63 -12.58 0.35
C ASN A 10 0.44 -11.80 0.91
N TYR A 11 0.45 -10.47 0.76
CA TYR A 11 -0.62 -9.59 1.23
C TYR A 11 -1.84 -9.51 0.29
N LYS A 12 -1.77 -10.20 -0.85
CA LYS A 12 -2.83 -10.24 -1.89
C LYS A 12 -3.19 -8.87 -2.44
N ILE A 13 -2.24 -7.94 -2.47
CA ILE A 13 -2.40 -6.62 -3.07
C ILE A 13 -1.99 -6.64 -4.55
N PRO A 14 -2.66 -5.87 -5.41
CA PRO A 14 -2.34 -5.80 -6.82
C PRO A 14 -1.05 -5.01 -7.05
N THR A 15 -0.33 -5.33 -8.13
CA THR A 15 0.83 -4.54 -8.56
C THR A 15 0.44 -3.32 -9.39
N GLN A 16 -0.80 -3.27 -9.89
CA GLN A 16 -1.38 -2.16 -10.62
C GLN A 16 -2.88 -2.11 -10.32
N ALA A 17 -3.42 -0.92 -10.06
CA ALA A 17 -4.83 -0.70 -9.71
C ALA A 17 -5.23 0.74 -10.04
N THR A 18 -6.44 1.13 -9.63
CA THR A 18 -6.82 2.54 -9.39
C THR A 18 -6.91 2.80 -7.87
N PRO A 19 -6.84 4.06 -7.41
CA PRO A 19 -7.15 4.39 -6.03
C PRO A 19 -8.53 3.87 -5.59
N GLU A 20 -9.57 3.98 -6.44
CA GLU A 20 -10.92 3.47 -6.17
C GLU A 20 -10.94 1.94 -5.95
N ASP A 21 -10.21 1.19 -6.78
CA ASP A 21 -10.05 -0.25 -6.65
C ASP A 21 -9.46 -0.62 -5.29
N LEU A 22 -8.49 0.17 -4.81
CA LEU A 22 -7.87 -0.05 -3.50
C LEU A 22 -8.85 0.29 -2.37
N GLU A 23 -9.56 1.41 -2.46
CA GLU A 23 -10.52 1.87 -1.45
C GLU A 23 -11.69 0.90 -1.27
N THR A 24 -12.09 0.22 -2.34
CA THR A 24 -13.22 -0.72 -2.31
C THR A 24 -12.88 -2.05 -1.61
N ARG A 25 -11.59 -2.40 -1.53
CA ARG A 25 -11.15 -3.75 -1.12
C ARG A 25 -10.27 -3.79 0.13
N TRP A 26 -9.63 -2.68 0.49
CA TRP A 26 -8.76 -2.61 1.67
C TRP A 26 -9.22 -1.56 2.68
N GLY A 27 -8.55 -1.53 3.84
CA GLY A 27 -9.01 -0.76 5.00
C GLY A 27 -8.78 0.73 4.88
N LYS A 28 -7.56 1.15 4.50
CA LYS A 28 -7.21 2.58 4.47
C LYS A 28 -6.32 2.88 3.27
N VAL A 29 -6.77 3.83 2.46
CA VAL A 29 -6.05 4.35 1.31
C VAL A 29 -5.93 5.87 1.48
N ILE A 30 -4.75 6.41 1.23
CA ILE A 30 -4.46 7.84 1.41
C ILE A 30 -3.71 8.33 0.18
N THR A 31 -4.32 9.23 -0.57
CA THR A 31 -3.61 10.00 -1.59
C THR A 31 -2.79 11.10 -0.91
N PHE A 32 -1.47 11.08 -1.09
CA PHE A 32 -0.53 12.02 -0.47
C PHE A 32 0.40 12.58 -1.54
N GLY A 33 0.10 13.78 -2.04
CA GLY A 33 0.87 14.39 -3.13
C GLY A 33 0.72 13.61 -4.43
N ASP A 34 1.82 13.03 -4.90
CA ASP A 34 1.96 12.25 -6.13
C ASP A 34 1.93 10.72 -5.92
N ARG A 35 1.61 10.27 -4.71
CA ARG A 35 1.58 8.85 -4.34
C ARG A 35 0.31 8.46 -3.62
N VAL A 36 0.02 7.16 -3.66
CA VAL A 36 -1.12 6.55 -2.98
C VAL A 36 -0.60 5.54 -1.97
N ILE A 37 -0.94 5.75 -0.70
CA ILE A 37 -0.55 4.88 0.42
C ILE A 37 -1.71 3.95 0.72
N LEU A 38 -1.42 2.65 0.78
CA LEU A 38 -2.33 1.62 1.22
C LEU A 38 -1.86 1.10 2.58
N VAL A 39 -2.75 1.10 3.57
CA VAL A 39 -2.56 0.37 4.83
C VAL A 39 -3.52 -0.80 4.87
N GLY A 40 -2.96 -1.99 4.90
CA GLY A 40 -3.72 -3.23 5.00
C GLY A 40 -3.55 -3.89 6.36
N HIS A 41 -4.55 -4.68 6.74
CA HIS A 41 -4.50 -5.54 7.91
C HIS A 41 -4.38 -7.00 7.47
N TYR A 42 -3.35 -7.68 7.98
CA TYR A 42 -3.08 -9.09 7.78
C TYR A 42 -2.76 -9.73 9.12
N TYR A 43 -3.68 -10.56 9.62
CA TYR A 43 -3.55 -11.17 10.94
C TYR A 43 -2.25 -11.96 11.08
N HIS A 44 -1.52 -11.69 12.16
CA HIS A 44 -0.34 -12.45 12.54
C HIS A 44 -0.27 -12.63 14.07
N PRO A 45 0.15 -13.81 14.56
CA PRO A 45 0.13 -14.13 15.99
C PRO A 45 1.08 -13.30 16.88
N ASP A 46 2.00 -12.53 16.30
CA ASP A 46 2.90 -11.63 17.06
C ASP A 46 2.23 -10.29 17.43
N GLY A 47 0.99 -10.05 17.00
CA GLY A 47 0.25 -8.82 17.25
C GLY A 47 0.49 -7.73 16.19
N ASN A 48 1.60 -7.78 15.46
CA ASN A 48 1.91 -6.85 14.40
C ASN A 48 1.15 -7.24 13.13
N CYS A 49 -0.07 -6.72 13.00
CA CYS A 49 -1.01 -7.12 11.96
C CYS A 49 -1.15 -6.10 10.82
N TYR A 50 -0.51 -4.94 10.89
CA TYR A 50 -0.63 -3.91 9.86
C TYR A 50 0.56 -3.93 8.91
N PHE A 51 0.34 -3.68 7.62
CA PHE A 51 1.38 -3.47 6.63
C PHE A 51 1.07 -2.23 5.81
N ALA A 52 2.09 -1.69 5.15
CA ALA A 52 1.94 -0.55 4.25
C ALA A 52 2.43 -0.89 2.84
N ALA A 53 1.81 -0.28 1.86
CA ALA A 53 2.28 -0.27 0.48
C ALA A 53 2.20 1.15 -0.08
N VAL A 54 3.15 1.50 -0.94
CA VAL A 54 3.20 2.77 -1.64
C VAL A 54 3.05 2.51 -3.13
N TYR A 55 2.12 3.24 -3.73
CA TYR A 55 1.87 3.27 -5.15
C TYR A 55 2.18 4.66 -5.72
N GLU A 56 2.51 4.72 -7.00
CA GLU A 56 2.73 5.94 -7.76
C GLU A 56 1.73 6.04 -8.92
N PHE A 57 1.29 7.25 -9.27
CA PHE A 57 0.51 7.45 -10.49
C PHE A 57 1.38 7.16 -11.71
N LEU A 58 0.83 6.43 -12.67
CA LEU A 58 1.52 6.02 -13.89
C LEU A 58 1.39 7.05 -15.03
N ASP A 59 0.49 8.01 -14.87
CA ASP A 59 0.24 9.10 -15.80
C ASP A 59 -0.24 10.36 -15.04
N ASP A 60 -0.61 11.41 -15.78
CA ASP A 60 -1.05 12.69 -15.22
C ASP A 60 -2.47 12.66 -14.62
N ASP A 61 -3.21 11.54 -14.72
CA ASP A 61 -4.52 11.40 -14.10
C ASP A 61 -4.36 11.00 -12.64
N HIS A 62 -4.41 12.00 -11.76
CA HIS A 62 -4.34 11.81 -10.31
C HIS A 62 -5.73 11.71 -9.65
N SER A 63 -6.78 11.43 -10.43
CA SER A 63 -8.12 11.16 -9.90
C SER A 63 -8.21 9.77 -9.27
N CYS A 64 -9.37 9.42 -8.69
CA CYS A 64 -9.60 8.08 -8.13
C CYS A 64 -9.59 6.95 -9.17
N GLU A 65 -9.70 7.29 -10.47
CA GLU A 65 -9.69 6.36 -11.61
C GLU A 65 -8.32 6.27 -12.29
N GLY A 66 -7.37 7.11 -11.89
CA GLY A 66 -6.02 7.12 -12.44
C GLY A 66 -5.28 5.81 -12.19
N PHE A 67 -4.47 5.37 -13.15
CA PHE A 67 -3.70 4.14 -12.98
C PHE A 67 -2.55 4.36 -12.01
N ILE A 68 -2.44 3.48 -11.02
CA ILE A 68 -1.36 3.47 -10.04
C ILE A 68 -0.57 2.17 -10.11
N GLY A 69 0.75 2.26 -9.97
CA GLY A 69 1.68 1.15 -9.95
C GLY A 69 2.29 0.94 -8.56
N LEU A 70 2.45 -0.31 -8.15
CA LEU A 70 3.07 -0.65 -6.88
C LEU A 70 4.57 -0.33 -6.94
N ARG A 71 5.02 0.50 -6.00
CA ARG A 71 6.41 0.94 -5.90
C ARG A 71 7.14 0.27 -4.73
N GLU A 72 6.49 0.17 -3.58
CA GLU A 72 7.10 -0.41 -2.38
C GLU A 72 6.07 -1.08 -1.45
N VAL A 73 6.52 -2.07 -0.69
CA VAL A 73 5.71 -2.76 0.33
C VAL A 73 6.57 -2.96 1.57
N SER A 74 6.01 -2.68 2.75
CA SER A 74 6.72 -2.87 4.01
C SER A 74 7.05 -4.34 4.24
N GLU A 75 8.30 -4.61 4.58
CA GLU A 75 8.73 -5.96 4.99
C GLU A 75 8.33 -6.25 6.43
N GLU A 76 8.42 -5.21 7.25
CA GLU A 76 7.94 -5.23 8.62
C GLU A 76 6.42 -5.07 8.66
N ARG A 77 5.83 -5.59 9.73
CA ARG A 77 4.46 -5.34 10.11
C ARG A 77 4.43 -4.46 11.35
N PHE A 78 3.35 -3.73 11.51
CA PHE A 78 3.18 -2.72 12.53
C PHE A 78 2.05 -3.10 13.49
N GLU A 79 2.13 -2.58 14.71
CA GLU A 79 1.12 -2.75 15.76
C GLU A 79 -0.20 -2.05 15.39
N ASP A 80 -0.12 -0.91 14.71
CA ASP A 80 -1.26 -0.10 14.32
C ASP A 80 -1.07 0.52 12.93
N ASP A 81 -2.14 1.15 12.45
CA ASP A 81 -2.17 1.84 11.17
C ASP A 81 -1.30 3.11 11.15
N GLY A 82 -1.14 3.79 12.29
CA GLY A 82 -0.33 4.99 12.43
C GLY A 82 1.14 4.76 12.10
N HIS A 83 1.73 3.71 12.66
CA HIS A 83 3.11 3.31 12.38
C HIS A 83 3.30 2.86 10.92
N ALA A 84 2.31 2.18 10.34
CA ALA A 84 2.34 1.80 8.93
C ALA A 84 2.34 3.03 8.00
N ILE A 85 1.53 4.04 8.32
CA ILE A 85 1.52 5.33 7.60
C ILE A 85 2.86 6.05 7.78
N GLU A 86 3.39 6.09 9.00
CA GLU A 86 4.67 6.75 9.28
C GLU A 86 5.80 6.14 8.44
N TRP A 87 5.84 4.81 8.33
CA TRP A 87 6.77 4.11 7.44
C TRP A 87 6.57 4.52 5.98
N ALA A 88 5.32 4.53 5.48
CA ALA A 88 5.02 4.84 4.09
C ALA A 88 5.42 6.27 3.71
N LEU A 89 5.24 7.22 4.63
CA LEU A 89 5.62 8.63 4.42
C LEU A 89 7.13 8.84 4.30
N LYS A 90 7.94 7.95 4.89
CA LYS A 90 9.42 7.99 4.83
C LYS A 90 9.97 7.42 3.51
N GLN A 91 9.17 6.73 2.71
CA GLN A 91 9.59 6.20 1.42
C GLN A 91 9.51 7.29 0.35
N ASN A 92 10.62 7.98 0.09
CA ASN A 92 10.74 8.96 -0.99
C ASN A 92 11.31 8.33 -2.25
#